data_AF-A0A8S9UYV3-F1
#
_entry.id   AF-A0A8S9UYV3-F1
#
_cell.length_a   1.000
_cell.length_b   1.000
_cell.length_c   1.000
_cell.angle_alpha   90.00
_cell.angle_beta   90.00
_cell.angle_gamma   90.00
#
_symmetry.space_group_name_H-M   'P 1'
#
loop_
_entity.id
_entity.type
_entity.pdbx_description
1 polymer ?
#
loop_
_entity_poly.entity_id
_entity_poly.type
_entity_poly.pdbx_seq_one_letter_code
_entity_poly.pdbx_strand_id
1 'polypeptide(L)' 'MGDVQHILGLRVQRDRSSKTLSIDQISYAKSVIERFNLTQMNPCKTSCDPGTVFSKEDSPKNDDEREQTKAKTTEDSWDH' A
#
# COMPACT_ATOMS: atom_id res chain seq x y z
N MET A 1 12.53 17.47 -20.10
CA MET A 1 11.79 16.33 -19.52
C MET A 1 11.01 16.87 -18.34
N GLY A 2 9.68 16.87 -18.39
CA GLY A 2 8.84 17.39 -17.30
C GLY A 2 8.82 16.45 -16.09
N ASP A 3 8.43 16.97 -14.92
CA ASP A 3 8.26 16.17 -13.71
C ASP A 3 7.11 15.16 -13.89
N VAL A 4 7.30 13.94 -13.37
CA VAL A 4 6.25 12.90 -13.38
C VAL A 4 5.16 13.30 -12.40
N GLN A 5 3.96 13.53 -12.92
CA GLN A 5 2.81 13.95 -12.12
C GLN A 5 1.86 12.79 -11.80
N HIS A 6 1.82 11.74 -12.64
CA HIS A 6 0.89 10.63 -12.50
C HIS A 6 1.60 9.29 -12.76
N ILE A 7 1.41 8.31 -11.87
CA ILE A 7 1.93 6.94 -12.00
C ILE A 7 0.79 5.98 -11.67
N LEU A 8 0.38 5.12 -12.61
CA LEU A 8 -0.70 4.14 -12.41
C LEU A 8 -2.02 4.75 -11.90
N GLY A 9 -2.30 6.01 -12.24
CA GLY A 9 -3.49 6.73 -11.75
C GLY A 9 -3.33 7.34 -10.35
N LEU A 10 -2.17 7.17 -9.71
CA LEU A 10 -1.75 7.87 -8.50
C LEU A 10 -1.18 9.23 -8.88
N ARG A 11 -1.62 10.29 -8.21
CA ARG A 11 -1.07 11.63 -8.41
C ARG A 11 0.16 11.80 -7.54
N VAL A 12 1.27 12.12 -8.17
CA VAL A 12 2.56 12.39 -7.55
C VAL A 12 2.76 13.90 -7.47
N GLN A 13 2.96 14.40 -6.27
CA GLN A 13 3.28 15.80 -5.99
C GLN A 13 4.68 15.88 -5.40
N ARG A 14 5.56 16.64 -6.04
CA ARG A 14 6.93 16.81 -5.58
C ARG A 14 7.15 18.25 -5.14
N ASP A 15 7.51 18.43 -3.89
CA ASP A 15 8.03 19.70 -3.38
C ASP A 15 9.55 19.60 -3.29
N ARG A 16 10.23 20.30 -4.21
CA ARG A 16 11.70 20.32 -4.26
C ARG A 16 12.31 21.20 -3.17
N SER A 17 11.56 22.18 -2.66
CA SER A 17 12.03 23.09 -1.61
C SER A 17 12.07 22.39 -0.26
N SER A 18 11.00 21.69 0.09
CA SER A 18 10.90 20.89 1.32
C SER A 18 11.51 19.49 1.18
N LYS A 19 11.94 19.12 -0.04
CA LYS A 19 12.41 17.76 -0.41
C LYS A 19 11.38 16.68 -0.09
N THR A 20 10.10 16.98 -0.26
CA THR A 20 8.99 16.05 0.01
C THR A 20 8.43 15.48 -1.29
N LEU A 21 7.99 14.23 -1.23
CA LEU A 21 7.21 13.57 -2.27
C LEU A 21 5.90 13.08 -1.64
N SER A 22 4.78 13.55 -2.15
CA SER A 22 3.44 13.18 -1.70
C SER A 22 2.72 12.41 -2.82
N ILE A 23 1.94 11.41 -2.43
CA ILE A 23 1.17 10.58 -3.37
C ILE A 23 -0.29 10.63 -2.95
N ASP A 24 -1.15 11.06 -3.85
CA ASP A 24 -2.62 11.00 -3.72
C ASP A 24 -3.14 9.80 -4.51
N GLN A 25 -3.84 8.90 -3.81
CA GLN A 25 -4.31 7.62 -4.33
C GLN A 25 -5.83 7.55 -4.52
N ILE A 26 -6.57 8.64 -4.32
CA ILE A 26 -8.05 8.62 -4.32
C ILE A 26 -8.59 8.09 -5.65
N SER A 27 -8.04 8.56 -6.78
CA SER A 27 -8.42 8.12 -8.12
C SER A 27 -8.11 6.64 -8.36
N TYR A 28 -6.95 6.18 -7.89
CA TYR A 28 -6.55 4.78 -8.02
C TYR A 28 -7.48 3.85 -7.23
N ALA A 29 -7.76 4.18 -5.97
CA ALA A 29 -8.68 3.40 -5.14
C ALA A 29 -10.07 3.28 -5.78
N LYS A 30 -10.62 4.39 -6.30
CA LYS A 30 -11.88 4.38 -7.04
C LYS A 30 -11.84 3.47 -8.27
N SER A 31 -10.77 3.56 -9.07
CA SER A 31 -10.60 2.73 -10.25
C SER A 31 -10.54 1.23 -9.93
N VAL A 32 -9.92 0.86 -8.79
CA VAL A 32 -9.84 -0.52 -8.32
C VAL A 32 -11.22 -1.01 -7.90
N ILE A 33 -11.96 -0.21 -7.14
CA ILE A 33 -13.34 -0.53 -6.70
C ILE A 33 -14.24 -0.77 -7.92
N GLU A 34 -14.18 0.10 -8.92
CA GLU A 34 -14.96 -0.05 -10.16
C GLU A 34 -14.52 -1.27 -10.97
N ARG A 35 -13.21 -1.46 -11.17
CA ARG A 35 -12.66 -2.56 -11.97
C ARG A 35 -13.03 -3.93 -11.44
N PHE A 36 -13.05 -4.09 -10.12
CA PHE A 36 -13.40 -5.35 -9.46
C PHE A 36 -14.88 -5.42 -9.07
N ASN A 37 -15.69 -4.46 -9.55
CA ASN A 37 -17.13 -4.38 -9.28
C ASN A 37 -17.47 -4.41 -7.77
N LEU A 38 -16.59 -3.83 -6.96
CA LEU A 38 -16.70 -3.75 -5.50
C LEU A 38 -17.61 -2.60 -5.04
N THR A 39 -18.20 -1.86 -5.99
CA THR A 39 -19.13 -0.74 -5.72
C THR A 39 -20.35 -1.15 -4.91
N GLN A 40 -20.75 -2.42 -4.98
CA GLN A 40 -21.89 -3.00 -4.26
C GLN A 40 -21.47 -4.13 -3.30
N MET A 41 -20.16 -4.33 -3.10
CA MET A 41 -19.67 -5.38 -2.22
C MET A 41 -19.92 -4.99 -0.75
N ASN A 42 -20.38 -5.96 0.04
CA ASN A 42 -20.52 -5.77 1.48
C ASN A 42 -19.13 -5.49 2.08
N PRO A 43 -18.91 -4.39 2.82
CA PRO A 43 -17.61 -4.11 3.42
C PRO A 43 -17.21 -5.26 4.33
N CYS A 44 -16.27 -6.09 3.87
CA CYS A 44 -15.65 -7.06 4.75
C CYS A 44 -14.66 -6.30 5.63
N LYS A 45 -14.68 -6.56 6.94
CA LYS A 45 -13.58 -6.11 7.78
C LYS A 45 -12.35 -6.85 7.28
N THR A 46 -11.42 -6.13 6.65
CA THR A 46 -10.06 -6.62 6.51
C THR A 46 -9.63 -7.03 7.91
N SER A 47 -9.17 -8.28 8.10
CA SER A 47 -8.69 -8.79 9.37
C SER A 47 -7.37 -8.13 9.74
N CYS A 48 -7.36 -6.80 9.83
CA CYS A 48 -6.33 -6.05 10.49
C CYS A 48 -6.86 -5.83 11.90
N ASP A 49 -6.23 -6.46 12.88
CA ASP A 49 -6.61 -6.28 14.27
C ASP A 49 -6.46 -4.78 14.60
N PRO A 50 -7.56 -4.06 14.91
CA PRO A 50 -7.56 -2.62 15.12
C PRO A 50 -6.66 -2.16 16.29
N GLY A 51 -6.17 -3.09 17.12
CA GLY A 51 -5.16 -2.82 18.14
C GLY A 51 -3.71 -2.99 17.69
N THR A 52 -3.44 -3.37 16.44
CA THR A 52 -2.08 -3.63 15.96
C THR A 52 -1.32 -2.32 15.76
N VAL A 53 -0.45 -2.01 16.70
CA VAL A 53 0.51 -0.91 16.59
C VAL A 53 1.81 -1.47 16.04
N PHE A 54 2.12 -1.13 14.79
CA PHE A 54 3.40 -1.47 14.19
C PHE A 54 4.48 -0.52 14.70
N SER A 55 5.54 -1.09 15.26
CA SER A 55 6.75 -0.41 15.71
C SER A 55 7.87 -0.53 14.68
N LYS A 56 8.94 0.26 14.85
CA LYS A 56 10.20 0.07 14.11
C LYS A 56 10.80 -1.32 14.35
N GLU A 57 10.41 -1.97 15.43
CA GLU A 57 10.86 -3.32 15.77
C GLU A 57 10.25 -4.39 14.87
N ASP A 58 9.07 -4.12 14.29
CA ASP A 58 8.38 -4.98 13.33
C ASP A 58 8.90 -4.79 11.89
N SER A 59 9.79 -3.82 11.69
CA SER A 59 10.49 -3.65 10.43
C SER A 59 11.71 -4.58 10.38
N PRO A 60 12.01 -5.20 9.22
CA PRO A 60 13.23 -5.98 9.06
C PRO A 60 14.46 -5.11 9.34
N LYS A 61 15.35 -5.58 10.21
CA LYS A 61 16.51 -4.86 10.72
C LYS A 61 17.79 -5.16 9.95
N ASN A 62 17.81 -6.27 9.21
CA ASN A 62 18.94 -6.71 8.39
C ASN A 62 18.48 -7.29 7.05
N ASP A 63 19.42 -7.50 6.15
CA ASP A 63 19.13 -7.99 4.80
C ASP A 63 18.54 -9.42 4.82
N ASP A 64 18.96 -10.27 5.75
CA ASP A 64 18.41 -11.63 5.89
C ASP A 64 16.93 -11.62 6.30
N GLU A 65 16.53 -10.79 7.27
CA GLU A 65 15.13 -10.57 7.67
C GLU A 65 14.33 -9.94 6.53
N ARG A 66 14.96 -9.05 5.77
CA ARG A 66 14.35 -8.44 4.60
C ARG A 66 14.07 -9.47 3.52
N GLU A 67 14.94 -10.45 3.27
CA GLU A 67 14.68 -11.55 2.33
C GLU A 67 13.61 -12.52 2.86
N GLN A 68 13.63 -12.83 4.16
CA GLN A 68 12.64 -13.72 4.78
C GLN A 68 11.21 -13.16 4.76
N THR A 69 11.04 -11.85 4.93
CA THR A 69 9.72 -11.20 4.83
C THR A 69 9.14 -11.22 3.41
N LYS A 70 9.97 -11.27 2.37
CA LYS A 70 9.50 -11.42 0.97
C LYS A 70 9.02 -12.84 0.68
N ALA A 71 9.68 -13.84 1.26
CA ALA A 71 9.34 -15.25 1.07
C ALA A 71 8.00 -15.62 1.75
N LYS A 72 7.71 -15.04 2.92
CA LYS A 72 6.51 -15.37 3.72
C LYS A 72 5.19 -14.75 3.24
N THR A 73 5.21 -13.84 2.27
CA THR A 73 4.00 -13.13 1.81
C THR A 73 3.13 -13.98 0.85
N THR A 74 3.57 -15.16 0.42
CA THR A 74 2.87 -15.96 -0.60
C THR A 74 2.07 -17.15 -0.05
N GLU A 75 2.29 -17.62 1.18
CA GLU A 75 1.75 -18.94 1.61
C GLU A 75 0.65 -18.93 2.68
N ASP A 76 0.58 -17.97 3.61
CA ASP A 76 -0.25 -18.18 4.83
C ASP A 76 -1.59 -17.43 4.91
N SER A 77 -2.05 -16.70 3.89
CA SER A 77 -3.19 -15.77 4.05
C SER A 77 -4.50 -16.13 3.33
N TRP A 78 -4.65 -17.32 2.73
CA TRP A 78 -5.91 -17.75 2.08
C TRP A 78 -6.54 -19.03 2.67
N ASP A 79 -6.06 -19.52 3.81
CA ASP A 79 -6.75 -20.57 4.57
C ASP A 79 -7.48 -19.92 5.75
N HIS A 80 -8.73 -19.49 5.51
CA HIS A 80 -9.93 -19.72 6.33
C HIS A 80 -11.15 -19.01 5.72
#